data_AF-A0AA97BU65-F1
#
_entry.id   AF-A0AA97BU65-F1
#
_cell.length_a   1.000
_cell.length_b   1.000
_cell.length_c   1.000
_cell.angle_alpha   90.00
_cell.angle_beta   90.00
_cell.angle_gamma   90.00
#
_symmetry.space_group_name_H-M   'P 1'
#
loop_
_entity.id
_entity.type
_entity.pdbx_description
1 polymer ?
#
loop_
_entity_poly.entity_id
_entity_poly.type
_entity_poly.pdbx_seq_one_letter_code
_entity_poly.pdbx_strand_id
1 'polypeptide(L)' 'MKWFNTSKGFGFISRDSGDDIFVHFRAIRGEGHRILVEGQRVEFSVMHRDKGLQAEDVVAVTRR' A
#
# COMPACT_ATOMS: atom_id res chain seq x y z
N MET A 1 3.71 6.19 0.50
CA MET A 1 2.74 5.82 -0.55
C MET A 1 3.10 6.61 -1.80
N LYS A 2 3.33 5.95 -2.95
CA LYS A 2 3.72 6.64 -4.19
C LYS A 2 2.49 7.16 -4.92
N TRP A 3 1.49 6.31 -5.13
CA TRP A 3 0.21 6.72 -5.71
C TRP A 3 -0.85 5.63 -5.48
N PHE A 4 -2.11 6.03 -5.30
CA PHE A 4 -3.25 5.11 -5.19
C PHE A 4 -4.40 5.60 -6.08
N ASN A 5 -4.98 4.73 -6.90
CA ASN A 5 -6.21 5.03 -7.60
C ASN A 5 -7.38 4.48 -6.79
N THR A 6 -8.12 5.37 -6.13
CA THR A 6 -9.25 5.02 -5.27
C THR A 6 -10.40 4.38 -6.05
N SER A 7 -10.68 4.86 -7.26
CA SER A 7 -11.72 4.30 -8.14
C SER A 7 -11.41 2.87 -8.59
N LYS A 8 -10.13 2.54 -8.80
CA LYS A 8 -9.69 1.20 -9.21
C LYS A 8 -9.28 0.30 -8.05
N GLY A 9 -9.05 0.85 -6.86
CA GLY A 9 -8.70 0.10 -5.65
C GLY A 9 -7.28 -0.47 -5.65
N PHE A 10 -6.33 0.14 -6.35
CA PHE A 10 -4.93 -0.29 -6.32
C PHE A 10 -3.94 0.87 -6.52
N GLY A 11 -2.68 0.62 -6.17
CA GLY A 11 -1.58 1.57 -6.32
C GLY A 11 -0.22 0.95 -6.09
N PHE A 12 0.78 1.81 -5.85
CA PHE A 12 2.15 1.38 -5.54
C PHE A 12 2.73 2.12 -4.33
N ILE A 13 3.50 1.39 -3.53
CA ILE A 13 4.29 1.91 -2.42
C ILE A 13 5.74 1.91 -2.86
N SER A 14 6.38 3.09 -2.83
CA SER A 14 7.83 3.18 -3.04
C SER A 14 8.56 2.95 -1.72
N ARG A 15 9.60 2.11 -1.75
CA ARG A 15 10.52 1.91 -0.64
C ARG A 15 11.77 2.77 -0.84
N ASP A 16 12.44 3.10 0.27
CA ASP A 16 13.73 3.81 0.22
C ASP A 16 14.82 3.01 -0.53
N SER A 17 14.65 1.68 -0.67
CA SER A 17 15.53 0.83 -1.48
C SER A 17 15.35 1.02 -2.99
N GLY A 18 14.32 1.74 -3.44
CA GLY A 18 14.04 2.02 -4.85
C GLY A 18 13.01 1.08 -5.50
N ASP A 19 12.62 -0.01 -4.83
CA ASP A 19 11.62 -0.93 -5.36
C ASP A 19 10.19 -0.39 -5.18
N ASP A 20 9.38 -0.53 -6.22
CA ASP A 20 7.93 -0.27 -6.17
C ASP A 20 7.18 -1.56 -5.81
N ILE A 21 6.37 -1.49 -4.76
CA ILE A 21 5.57 -2.60 -4.25
C ILE A 21 4.11 -2.39 -4.63
N PHE A 22 3.49 -3.37 -5.30
CA PHE A 22 2.08 -3.32 -5.66
C PHE A 22 1.20 -3.41 -4.41
N VAL A 23 0.12 -2.63 -4.34
CA VAL A 23 -0.87 -2.70 -3.26
C VAL A 23 -2.29 -2.70 -3.81
N HIS A 24 -3.13 -3.60 -3.31
CA HIS A 24 -4.57 -3.67 -3.59
C HIS A 24 -5.38 -3.28 -2.35
N PHE A 25 -6.57 -2.70 -2.51
CA PHE A 25 -7.38 -2.20 -1.39
C PHE A 25 -7.70 -3.27 -0.32
N ARG A 26 -7.76 -4.55 -0.74
CA ARG A 26 -7.99 -5.68 0.17
C ARG A 26 -6.86 -5.88 1.19
N ALA A 27 -5.63 -5.49 0.84
CA ALA A 27 -4.47 -5.58 1.72
C ALA A 27 -4.49 -4.50 2.81
N ILE A 28 -5.25 -3.41 2.61
CA ILE A 28 -5.35 -2.32 3.58
C ILE A 28 -6.23 -2.76 4.75
N ARG A 29 -5.71 -2.62 5.96
CA ARG A 29 -6.38 -2.94 7.23
C ARG A 29 -7.21 -1.74 7.70
N GLY A 30 -8.31 -2.02 8.38
CA GLY A 30 -9.26 -1.03 8.87
C GLY A 30 -10.70 -1.23 8.36
N GLU A 31 -11.61 -0.50 8.98
CA GLU A 31 -13.04 -0.48 8.66
C GLU A 31 -13.41 0.72 7.78
N GLY A 32 -14.49 0.60 7.01
CA GLY A 32 -14.93 1.67 6.11
C GLY A 32 -14.09 1.81 4.84
N HIS A 33 -13.89 3.04 4.37
CA HIS A 33 -13.18 3.33 3.13
C HIS A 33 -11.66 3.17 3.34
N ARG A 34 -11.10 2.09 2.79
CA ARG A 34 -9.69 1.73 2.86
C ARG A 34 -8.87 2.52 1.85
N ILE A 35 -8.65 3.79 2.15
CA ILE A 35 -7.95 4.73 1.27
C ILE A 35 -6.53 4.97 1.78
N LEU A 36 -5.57 5.03 0.85
CA LEU A 36 -4.24 5.58 1.10
C LEU A 36 -4.09 6.85 0.27
N VAL A 37 -3.56 7.91 0.87
CA VAL A 37 -3.26 9.15 0.16
C VAL A 37 -1.80 9.16 -0.29
N GLU A 38 -1.52 9.88 -1.37
CA GLU A 38 -0.15 10.09 -1.84
C GLU A 38 0.72 10.71 -0.74
N GLY A 39 1.99 10.28 -0.64
CA GLY A 39 2.91 10.71 0.41
C GLY A 39 2.70 10.06 1.78
N GLN A 40 1.54 9.42 2.03
CA GLN A 40 1.24 8.79 3.33
C GLN A 40 2.26 7.71 3.69
N ARG A 41 2.76 7.74 4.93
CA ARG A 41 3.60 6.68 5.48
C ARG A 41 2.74 5.49 5.86
N VAL A 42 3.20 4.31 5.49
CA VAL A 42 2.48 3.05 5.67
C VAL A 42 3.45 1.97 6.13
N GLU A 43 2.95 1.08 6.97
CA GLU A 43 3.59 -0.17 7.36
C GLU A 43 2.89 -1.33 6.66
N PHE A 44 3.66 -2.33 6.25
CA PHE A 44 3.16 -3.46 5.48
C PHE A 44 4.16 -4.62 5.47
N SER A 45 3.66 -5.81 5.17
CA SER A 45 4.47 -6.99 4.86
C SER A 45 4.67 -7.12 3.35
N VAL A 46 5.85 -7.56 2.91
CA VAL A 46 6.13 -7.81 1.48
C VAL A 46 6.01 -9.29 1.19
N MET A 47 5.29 -9.64 0.13
CA MET A 47 5.24 -11.00 -0.40
C MET A 47 5.56 -11.05 -1.89
N HIS A 48 6.22 -12.13 -2.31
CA HIS A 48 6.46 -12.42 -3.72
C HIS A 48 5.30 -13.24 -4.30
N ARG A 49 4.75 -12.78 -5.43
CA ARG A 49 3.66 -13.43 -6.17
C ARG A 49 4.01 -13.48 -7.65
N ASP A 50 3.18 -14.13 -8.46
CA ASP A 50 3.39 -14.30 -9.91
C ASP A 50 3.59 -12.98 -10.67
N LYS A 51 3.09 -11.86 -10.14
CA LYS A 51 3.22 -10.52 -10.75
C LYS A 51 4.27 -9.63 -10.06
N GLY A 52 5.15 -10.21 -9.26
CA GLY A 52 6.21 -9.51 -8.53
C GLY A 52 5.86 -9.25 -7.07
N LEU A 53 6.45 -8.18 -6.51
CA LEU A 53 6.33 -7.83 -5.09
C LEU A 53 4.97 -7.18 -4.80
N GLN A 54 4.27 -7.69 -3.79
CA GLN A 54 2.98 -7.19 -3.32
C GLN A 54 3.02 -6.89 -1.82
N ALA A 55 2.30 -5.86 -1.41
CA ALA A 55 2.09 -5.50 -0.03
C ALA A 55 0.86 -6.23 0.55
N GLU A 56 1.01 -6.74 1.77
CA GLU A 56 -0.06 -7.29 2.61
C GLU A 56 -0.08 -6.56 3.95
N ASP A 57 -1.20 -6.70 4.67
CA ASP A 57 -1.37 -6.15 6.02
C ASP A 57 -1.01 -4.67 6.13
N VAL A 58 -1.46 -3.89 5.14
CA VAL A 58 -1.10 -2.48 4.99
C VAL A 58 -1.85 -1.64 6.03
N VAL A 59 -1.10 -0.89 6.84
CA VAL A 59 -1.62 0.03 7.86
C VAL A 59 -1.06 1.42 7.64
N ALA A 60 -1.90 2.44 7.78
CA ALA A 60 -1.46 3.83 7.79
C ALA A 60 -0.69 4.13 9.08
N VAL A 61 0.51 4.71 8.96
CA VAL A 61 1.27 5.17 10.12
C VAL A 61 0.76 6.55 10.51
N THR A 62 -0.02 6.61 11.59
CA THR A 62 -0.40 7.87 12.21
C THR A 62 0.74 8.32 13.12
N ARG A 63 1.48 9.36 12.73
CA ARG A 63 2.39 10.03 13.66
C ARG A 63 1.54 10.69 14.74
N ARG A 64 1.76 10.33 16.00
CA ARG A 64 1.24 11.06 17.17
C ARG A 64 2.05 12.32 17.40
#